data_AF-A0AAD8TW20-F1
#
_entry.id   AF-A0AAD8TW20-F1
#
_cell.length_a   1.000
_cell.length_b   1.000
_cell.length_c   1.000
_cell.angle_alpha   90.00
_cell.angle_beta   90.00
_cell.angle_gamma   90.00
#
_symmetry.space_group_name_H-M   'P 1'
#
loop_
_entity.id
_entity.type
_entity.pdbx_description
1 polymer ?
#
loop_
_entity_poly.entity_id
_entity_poly.type
_entity_poly.pdbx_seq_one_letter_code
_entity_poly.pdbx_strand_id
1 'polypeptide(L)'
;MVTTVEMSEKVAIPSTASDGAYRNTDFTLLGNPKRKMGTFTKLWVPYPEDDTPFSDTLSRVCRSLSIRAPMFRGRAVISDVHTVERWEIETTIEGRLVQPATDTVVYLKTYPDWEDGVVMAMQEALARIVYRYRNDIDEDSDIQHFGHRSSAGFCIRTKGNREGMTWTAIQFEDMERYAQKMEHHLRLEMKDCDLIKQILQENNLKYYEMKEQRDELDAEVVQLKTDNEKLQDETFKQQAIILALQAQCAHLVKQIPSSPPHPVTQEAQMEEENNLKRKATEEGSPLSHDGAVKRR
;
A
#
# COMPACT_ATOMS: atom_id res chain seq x y z
N MET A 1 29.03 0.49 49.92
CA MET A 1 27.91 0.99 49.10
C MET A 1 28.37 1.09 47.66
N VAL A 2 28.24 0.00 46.91
CA VAL A 2 28.23 -0.02 45.44
C VAL A 2 27.30 -1.19 45.11
N THR A 3 26.09 -0.88 44.64
CA THR A 3 25.03 -1.86 44.38
C THR A 3 25.04 -2.16 42.90
N THR A 4 25.51 -3.36 42.53
CA THR A 4 25.36 -3.91 41.17
C THR A 4 23.92 -4.37 40.99
N VAL A 5 23.22 -3.78 40.01
CA VAL A 5 21.88 -4.18 39.61
C VAL A 5 22.02 -5.20 38.47
N GLU A 6 21.76 -6.47 38.76
CA GLU A 6 21.48 -7.50 37.76
C GLU A 6 20.06 -7.30 37.23
N MET A 7 19.92 -7.03 35.93
CA MET A 7 18.63 -7.14 35.25
C MET A 7 18.58 -8.45 34.47
N SER A 8 17.93 -9.43 35.09
CA SER A 8 17.46 -10.67 34.46
C SER A 8 16.16 -10.38 33.73
N GLU A 9 16.20 -10.29 32.40
CA GLU A 9 14.99 -10.23 31.58
C GLU A 9 14.79 -11.60 30.90
N LYS A 10 13.95 -12.43 31.55
CA LYS A 10 13.45 -13.68 30.99
C LYS A 10 12.41 -13.35 29.91
N VAL A 11 12.82 -13.38 28.65
CA VAL A 11 11.89 -13.38 27.52
C VAL A 11 11.34 -14.80 27.36
N ALA A 12 10.11 -15.00 27.82
CA ALA A 12 9.34 -16.22 27.57
C ALA A 12 8.91 -16.26 26.11
N ILE A 13 9.46 -17.21 25.34
CA ILE A 13 8.99 -17.55 24.00
C ILE A 13 7.79 -18.49 24.15
N PRO A 14 6.58 -18.15 23.67
CA PRO A 14 5.47 -19.09 23.69
C PRO A 14 5.73 -20.20 22.66
N SER A 15 6.00 -21.40 23.19
CA SER A 15 5.92 -22.67 22.48
C SER A 15 4.49 -22.90 21.99
N THR A 16 4.30 -22.95 20.68
CA THR A 16 3.16 -23.65 20.08
C THR A 16 3.65 -24.55 18.95
N ALA A 17 3.78 -25.82 19.29
CA ALA A 17 3.74 -26.90 18.34
C ALA A 17 2.34 -26.91 17.70
N SER A 18 2.31 -26.73 16.39
CA SER A 18 1.20 -27.13 15.53
C SER A 18 1.79 -27.54 14.20
N ASP A 19 2.09 -28.84 14.12
CA ASP A 19 2.46 -29.56 12.91
C ASP A 19 1.19 -29.65 12.04
N GLY A 20 0.82 -28.52 11.44
CA GLY A 20 -0.30 -28.38 10.53
C GLY A 20 0.21 -28.50 9.10
N ALA A 21 -0.26 -29.51 8.39
CA ALA A 21 -0.04 -29.69 6.96
C ALA A 21 -0.26 -28.36 6.21
N TYR A 22 0.80 -27.81 5.61
CA TYR A 22 0.72 -26.69 4.68
C TYR A 22 0.00 -27.14 3.41
N ARG A 23 -1.32 -27.28 3.48
CA ARG A 23 -2.18 -27.37 2.32
C ARG A 23 -2.23 -25.98 1.70
N ASN A 24 -1.31 -25.73 0.78
CA ASN A 24 -1.38 -24.62 -0.14
C ASN A 24 -2.62 -24.85 -1.03
N THR A 25 -3.75 -24.26 -0.65
CA THR A 25 -5.06 -24.43 -1.30
C THR A 25 -5.31 -23.37 -2.37
N ASP A 26 -4.26 -22.73 -2.88
CA ASP A 26 -4.37 -21.76 -3.98
C ASP A 26 -3.91 -22.36 -5.32
N PHE A 27 -4.12 -23.66 -5.51
CA PHE A 27 -4.21 -24.27 -6.83
C PHE A 27 -5.69 -24.40 -7.23
N THR A 28 -6.39 -23.27 -7.24
CA THR A 28 -7.67 -23.19 -7.93
C THR A 28 -7.64 -21.97 -8.83
N LEU A 29 -7.79 -22.24 -10.12
CA LEU A 29 -8.18 -21.32 -11.17
C LEU A 29 -9.47 -20.59 -10.75
N LEU A 30 -9.38 -19.59 -9.88
CA LEU A 30 -10.46 -18.63 -9.71
C LEU A 30 -10.34 -17.65 -10.86
N GLY A 31 -11.21 -17.86 -11.85
CA GLY A 31 -11.33 -17.03 -13.03
C GLY A 31 -11.46 -15.56 -12.66
N ASN A 32 -10.43 -14.79 -12.99
CA ASN A 32 -10.52 -13.34 -13.07
C ASN A 32 -10.60 -12.93 -14.55
N PRO A 33 -11.47 -11.96 -14.89
CA PRO A 33 -11.87 -11.72 -16.26
C PRO A 33 -10.73 -11.04 -17.04
N LYS A 34 -10.38 -11.63 -18.19
CA LYS A 34 -9.52 -11.06 -19.25
C LYS A 34 -8.07 -10.72 -18.85
N ARG A 35 -7.32 -11.68 -18.28
CA ARG A 35 -5.86 -11.67 -18.43
C ARG A 35 -5.52 -11.78 -19.92
N LYS A 36 -5.03 -10.70 -20.55
CA LYS A 36 -4.38 -10.80 -21.86
C LYS A 36 -3.05 -11.54 -21.66
N MET A 37 -3.08 -12.86 -21.78
CA MET A 37 -1.89 -13.70 -21.71
C MET A 37 -1.06 -13.39 -22.95
N GLY A 38 -0.04 -12.55 -22.79
CA GLY A 38 0.96 -12.29 -23.82
C GLY A 38 1.73 -13.56 -24.19
N THR A 39 2.30 -13.58 -25.38
CA THR A 39 3.26 -14.61 -25.81
C THR A 39 4.50 -14.57 -24.92
N PHE A 40 5.11 -15.72 -24.64
CA PHE A 40 6.41 -15.77 -23.97
C PHE A 40 7.45 -15.00 -24.80
N THR A 41 8.13 -14.05 -24.16
CA THR A 41 9.07 -13.12 -24.80
C THR A 41 10.52 -13.50 -24.55
N LYS A 42 10.80 -14.23 -23.47
CA LYS A 42 12.14 -14.71 -23.13
C LYS A 42 12.18 -16.23 -23.06
N LEU A 43 13.34 -16.80 -23.41
CA LEU A 43 13.63 -18.21 -23.37
C LEU A 43 15.01 -18.40 -22.77
N TRP A 44 15.14 -19.36 -21.86
CA TRP A 44 16.42 -19.81 -21.33
C TRP A 44 16.51 -21.34 -21.35
N VAL A 45 17.67 -21.85 -21.73
CA VAL A 45 18.01 -23.27 -21.67
C VAL A 45 19.40 -23.38 -21.04
N PRO A 46 19.57 -24.15 -19.96
CA PRO A 46 20.86 -24.37 -19.32
C PRO A 46 21.88 -24.95 -20.30
N TYR A 47 23.11 -24.46 -20.25
CA TYR A 47 24.23 -24.97 -21.03
C TYR A 47 25.48 -25.13 -20.15
N PRO A 48 26.39 -26.07 -20.46
CA PRO A 48 27.69 -26.15 -19.80
C PRO A 48 28.46 -24.83 -19.87
N GLU A 49 29.25 -24.52 -18.85
CA GLU A 49 30.15 -23.35 -18.83
C GLU A 49 29.43 -21.99 -18.80
N ASP A 50 28.12 -22.01 -18.57
CA ASP A 50 27.33 -20.82 -18.28
C ASP A 50 27.65 -20.31 -16.87
N ASP A 51 27.95 -19.01 -16.75
CA ASP A 51 28.22 -18.34 -15.48
C ASP A 51 26.96 -18.23 -14.60
N THR A 52 25.78 -18.52 -15.16
CA THR A 52 24.51 -18.48 -14.43
C THR A 52 24.46 -19.57 -13.36
N PRO A 53 24.12 -19.22 -12.10
CA PRO A 53 24.04 -20.20 -11.01
C PRO A 53 23.15 -21.40 -11.37
N PHE A 54 23.60 -22.59 -10.98
CA PHE A 54 22.96 -23.89 -11.27
C PHE A 54 22.93 -24.32 -12.73
N SER A 55 23.29 -23.48 -13.70
CA SER A 55 23.20 -23.83 -15.13
C SER A 55 24.14 -24.98 -15.50
N ASP A 56 25.41 -24.92 -15.10
CA ASP A 56 26.38 -26.01 -15.30
C ASP A 56 25.95 -27.29 -14.56
N THR A 57 25.58 -27.17 -13.27
CA THR A 57 25.11 -28.29 -12.45
C THR A 57 23.90 -28.97 -13.09
N LEU A 58 22.89 -28.21 -13.49
CA LEU A 58 21.67 -28.72 -14.11
C LEU A 58 21.99 -29.40 -15.44
N SER A 59 22.86 -28.80 -16.25
CA SER A 59 23.31 -29.37 -17.52
C SER A 59 24.06 -30.69 -17.34
N ARG A 60 24.92 -30.80 -16.32
CA ARG A 60 25.64 -32.04 -15.95
C ARG A 60 24.69 -33.13 -15.48
N VAL A 61 23.76 -32.80 -14.58
CA VAL A 61 22.78 -33.76 -14.05
C VAL A 61 21.86 -34.26 -15.16
N CYS A 62 21.41 -33.39 -16.05
CA CYS A 62 20.59 -33.81 -17.17
C CYS A 62 21.36 -34.74 -18.11
N ARG A 63 22.65 -34.47 -18.36
CA ARG A 63 23.53 -35.34 -19.16
C ARG A 63 23.74 -36.70 -18.51
N SER A 64 24.04 -36.77 -17.21
CA SER A 64 24.24 -38.06 -16.52
C SER A 64 22.96 -38.91 -16.52
N LEU A 65 21.80 -38.26 -16.36
CA LEU A 65 20.50 -38.92 -16.37
C LEU A 65 19.94 -39.18 -17.78
N SER A 66 20.66 -38.78 -18.84
CA SER A 66 20.22 -38.89 -20.23
C SER A 66 18.83 -38.28 -20.49
N ILE A 67 18.56 -37.13 -19.86
CA ILE A 67 17.33 -36.35 -20.06
C ILE A 67 17.65 -35.00 -20.72
N ARG A 68 16.66 -34.39 -21.37
CA ARG A 68 16.81 -33.05 -21.93
C ARG A 68 16.93 -32.02 -20.81
N ALA A 69 17.79 -31.02 -21.00
CA ALA A 69 17.88 -29.89 -20.08
C ALA A 69 16.52 -29.16 -19.99
N PRO A 70 16.11 -28.68 -18.80
CA PRO A 70 14.88 -27.94 -18.64
C PRO A 70 14.83 -26.69 -19.51
N MET A 71 13.63 -26.33 -19.95
CA MET A 71 13.38 -25.11 -20.70
C MET A 71 12.62 -24.12 -19.83
N PHE A 72 13.07 -22.87 -19.80
CA PHE A 72 12.45 -21.79 -19.04
C PHE A 72 11.93 -20.72 -20.00
N ARG A 73 10.63 -20.44 -19.96
CA ARG A 73 9.99 -19.44 -20.81
C ARG A 73 9.42 -18.32 -19.96
N GLY A 74 9.75 -17.08 -20.27
CA GLY A 74 9.37 -15.89 -19.51
C GLY A 74 8.42 -14.99 -20.27
N ARG A 75 7.46 -14.42 -19.55
CA ARG A 75 6.72 -13.23 -20.00
C ARG A 75 6.59 -12.22 -18.89
N ALA A 76 6.71 -10.95 -19.26
CA ALA A 76 6.28 -9.86 -18.41
C ALA A 76 4.76 -9.88 -18.26
N VAL A 77 4.27 -9.82 -17.03
CA VAL A 77 2.86 -9.78 -16.68
C VAL A 77 2.65 -8.57 -15.76
N ILE A 78 1.75 -7.70 -16.19
CA ILE A 78 1.14 -6.68 -15.34
C ILE A 78 -0.25 -7.21 -14.99
N SER A 79 -0.55 -7.31 -13.71
CA SER A 79 -1.81 -7.90 -13.22
C SER A 79 -2.47 -6.89 -12.29
N ASP A 80 -3.79 -6.94 -12.16
CA ASP A 80 -4.53 -6.08 -11.22
C ASP A 80 -4.08 -6.29 -9.75
N VAL A 81 -3.40 -7.40 -9.46
CA VAL A 81 -2.83 -7.76 -8.16
C VAL A 81 -1.45 -7.17 -7.93
N HIS A 82 -0.72 -6.83 -8.99
CA HIS A 82 0.67 -6.37 -8.94
C HIS A 82 0.80 -5.04 -9.67
N THR A 83 1.00 -3.97 -8.91
CA THR A 83 1.21 -2.61 -9.45
C THR A 83 2.54 -2.45 -10.19
N VAL A 84 3.45 -3.41 -10.04
CA VAL A 84 4.75 -3.47 -10.71
C VAL A 84 4.75 -4.64 -11.69
N GLU A 85 5.40 -4.46 -12.84
CA GLU A 85 5.66 -5.54 -13.79
C GLU A 85 6.36 -6.72 -13.11
N ARG A 86 5.86 -7.94 -13.36
CA ARG A 86 6.41 -9.19 -12.84
C ARG A 86 6.73 -10.15 -13.97
N TRP A 87 7.63 -11.09 -13.72
CA TRP A 87 7.97 -12.13 -14.67
C TRP A 87 7.28 -13.44 -14.32
N GLU A 88 6.43 -13.92 -15.21
CA GLU A 88 5.88 -15.26 -15.12
C GLU A 88 6.77 -16.21 -15.92
N ILE A 89 7.36 -17.17 -15.21
CA ILE A 89 8.32 -18.13 -15.73
C ILE A 89 7.67 -19.52 -15.74
N GLU A 90 7.55 -20.07 -16.93
CA GLU A 90 7.13 -21.45 -17.14
C GLU A 90 8.37 -22.32 -17.27
N THR A 91 8.44 -23.36 -16.45
CA THR A 91 9.51 -24.35 -16.49
C THR A 91 8.97 -25.64 -17.06
N THR A 92 9.62 -26.15 -18.10
CA THR A 92 9.34 -27.46 -18.70
C THR A 92 10.51 -28.40 -18.46
N ILE A 93 10.26 -29.50 -17.78
CA ILE A 93 11.22 -30.59 -17.57
C ILE A 93 10.70 -31.80 -18.33
N GLU A 94 11.34 -32.11 -19.45
CA GLU A 94 10.94 -33.26 -20.25
C GLU A 94 11.36 -34.56 -19.55
N GLY A 95 10.45 -35.53 -19.57
CA GLY A 95 10.75 -36.88 -19.12
C GLY A 95 11.48 -37.71 -20.18
N ARG A 96 11.77 -38.97 -19.85
CA ARG A 96 12.34 -39.95 -20.77
C ARG A 96 11.23 -40.53 -21.64
N LEU A 97 11.47 -40.57 -22.95
CA LEU A 97 10.63 -41.28 -23.91
C LEU A 97 10.95 -42.79 -23.96
N VAL A 98 12.16 -43.18 -23.53
CA VAL A 98 12.65 -44.56 -23.51
C VAL A 98 12.62 -45.08 -22.08
N GLN A 99 12.42 -46.39 -21.90
CA GLN A 99 12.25 -46.98 -20.58
C GLN A 99 13.46 -46.75 -19.63
N PRO A 100 13.21 -46.47 -18.34
CA PRO A 100 11.90 -46.23 -17.73
C PRO A 100 11.33 -44.87 -18.17
N ALA A 101 10.15 -44.89 -18.80
CA ALA A 101 9.52 -43.69 -19.32
C ALA A 101 9.02 -42.85 -18.15
N THR A 102 9.21 -41.53 -18.24
CA THR A 102 8.77 -40.59 -17.22
C THR A 102 7.99 -39.45 -17.86
N ASP A 103 7.01 -38.93 -17.13
CA ASP A 103 6.16 -37.83 -17.62
C ASP A 103 6.92 -36.52 -17.62
N THR A 104 6.55 -35.65 -18.58
CA THR A 104 6.99 -34.26 -18.61
C THR A 104 6.32 -33.49 -17.48
N VAL A 105 7.11 -32.67 -16.78
CA VAL A 105 6.63 -31.80 -15.70
C VAL A 105 6.66 -30.36 -16.21
N VAL A 106 5.51 -29.68 -16.16
CA VAL A 106 5.39 -28.27 -16.48
C VAL A 106 4.82 -27.53 -15.28
N TYR A 107 5.42 -26.41 -14.90
CA TYR A 107 4.91 -25.56 -13.84
C TYR A 107 5.21 -24.09 -14.13
N LEU A 108 4.45 -23.21 -13.47
CA LEU A 108 4.47 -21.77 -13.69
C LEU A 108 4.66 -21.06 -12.35
N LYS A 109 5.60 -20.13 -12.27
CA LYS A 109 5.82 -19.28 -11.10
C LYS A 109 6.04 -17.83 -11.50
N THR A 110 5.65 -16.92 -10.61
CA THR A 110 5.82 -15.48 -10.80
C THR A 110 6.96 -14.97 -9.92
N TYR A 111 7.82 -14.15 -10.51
CA TYR A 111 8.99 -13.56 -9.88
C TYR A 111 9.04 -12.05 -10.13
N PRO A 112 9.73 -11.27 -9.27
CA PRO A 112 9.93 -9.84 -9.48
C PRO A 112 10.72 -9.53 -10.74
N ASP A 113 11.72 -10.36 -11.03
CA ASP A 113 12.72 -10.15 -12.08
C ASP A 113 12.93 -11.42 -12.91
N TRP A 114 13.38 -11.25 -14.15
CA TRP A 114 13.66 -12.37 -15.05
C TRP A 114 14.92 -13.14 -14.67
N GLU A 115 16.05 -12.47 -14.47
CA GLU A 115 17.34 -13.10 -14.22
C GLU A 115 17.31 -13.88 -12.90
N ASP A 116 16.90 -13.23 -11.82
CA ASP A 116 16.75 -13.88 -10.51
C ASP A 116 15.67 -14.98 -10.55
N GLY A 117 14.58 -14.71 -11.28
CA GLY A 117 13.50 -15.67 -11.44
C GLY A 117 13.94 -16.96 -12.13
N VAL A 118 14.78 -16.85 -13.18
CA VAL A 118 15.35 -18.00 -13.89
C VAL A 118 16.25 -18.81 -12.97
N VAL A 119 17.11 -18.16 -12.18
CA VAL A 119 17.98 -18.84 -11.21
C VAL A 119 17.16 -19.64 -10.18
N MET A 120 16.11 -19.02 -9.64
CA MET A 120 15.20 -19.69 -8.70
C MET A 120 14.45 -20.85 -9.36
N ALA A 121 14.03 -20.69 -10.62
CA ALA A 121 13.38 -21.74 -11.39
C ALA A 121 14.34 -22.91 -11.70
N MET A 122 15.62 -22.63 -11.97
CA MET A 122 16.65 -23.65 -12.16
C MET A 122 16.90 -24.45 -10.89
N GLN A 123 17.02 -23.79 -9.74
CA GLN A 123 17.18 -24.47 -8.46
C GLN A 123 15.99 -25.42 -8.19
N GLU A 124 14.76 -24.98 -8.45
CA GLU A 124 13.58 -25.82 -8.29
C GLU A 124 13.54 -26.97 -9.32
N ALA A 125 13.95 -26.72 -10.56
CA ALA A 125 14.04 -27.74 -11.59
C ALA A 125 15.05 -28.83 -11.22
N LEU A 126 16.23 -28.44 -10.74
CA LEU A 126 17.27 -29.34 -10.23
C LEU A 126 16.70 -30.24 -9.13
N ALA A 127 16.05 -29.64 -8.14
CA ALA A 127 15.45 -30.37 -7.03
C ALA A 127 14.37 -31.37 -7.48
N ARG A 128 13.49 -30.96 -8.41
CA ARG A 128 12.46 -31.85 -8.97
C ARG A 128 13.07 -33.02 -9.75
N ILE A 129 14.15 -32.78 -10.51
CA ILE A 129 14.88 -33.83 -11.24
C ILE A 129 15.52 -34.81 -10.27
N VAL A 130 16.27 -34.31 -9.28
CA VAL A 130 16.95 -35.17 -8.30
C VAL A 130 15.94 -36.05 -7.56
N TYR A 131 14.80 -35.50 -7.13
CA TYR A 131 13.76 -36.32 -6.51
C TYR A 131 13.16 -37.39 -7.44
N ARG A 132 12.87 -37.02 -8.70
CA ARG A 132 12.24 -37.91 -9.68
C ARG A 132 13.14 -39.07 -10.09
N TYR A 133 14.44 -38.81 -10.24
CA TYR A 133 15.44 -39.77 -10.71
C TYR A 133 16.40 -40.24 -9.60
N ARG A 134 16.03 -40.08 -8.33
CA ARG A 134 16.88 -40.40 -7.17
C ARG A 134 17.47 -41.82 -7.19
N ASN A 135 16.77 -42.77 -7.79
CA ASN A 135 17.19 -44.17 -7.88
C ASN A 135 18.21 -44.41 -9.01
N ASP A 136 18.33 -43.46 -9.94
CA ASP A 136 19.27 -43.49 -11.06
C ASP A 136 20.53 -42.63 -10.79
N ILE A 137 20.57 -41.96 -9.63
CA ILE A 137 21.70 -41.14 -9.18
C ILE A 137 22.57 -42.01 -8.27
N ASP A 138 23.88 -42.02 -8.53
CA ASP A 138 24.85 -42.75 -7.71
C ASP A 138 24.78 -42.30 -6.24
N GLU A 139 24.86 -43.26 -5.32
CA GLU A 139 24.77 -42.99 -3.87
C GLU A 139 25.89 -42.08 -3.35
N ASP A 140 27.05 -42.08 -4.00
CA ASP A 140 28.19 -41.23 -3.67
C ASP A 140 28.16 -39.86 -4.37
N SER A 141 27.10 -39.56 -5.13
CA SER A 141 27.01 -38.30 -5.87
C SER A 141 26.62 -37.13 -4.96
N ASP A 142 27.39 -36.03 -5.01
CA ASP A 142 27.08 -34.80 -4.27
C ASP A 142 25.68 -34.24 -4.57
N ILE A 143 25.11 -34.58 -5.74
CA ILE A 143 23.78 -34.12 -6.15
C ILE A 143 22.65 -34.89 -5.45
N GLN A 144 22.91 -36.05 -4.85
CA GLN A 144 21.88 -36.88 -4.21
C GLN A 144 21.20 -36.17 -3.04
N HIS A 145 21.91 -35.24 -2.41
CA HIS A 145 21.41 -34.45 -1.28
C HIS A 145 20.66 -33.18 -1.71
N PHE A 146 20.62 -32.85 -3.00
CA PHE A 146 19.84 -31.70 -3.48
C PHE A 146 18.36 -32.04 -3.53
N GLY A 147 17.54 -31.18 -2.96
CA GLY A 147 16.18 -31.03 -3.43
C GLY A 147 15.22 -32.14 -3.06
N HIS A 148 15.20 -32.60 -1.79
CA HIS A 148 14.18 -33.55 -1.37
C HIS A 148 12.79 -32.89 -1.40
N ARG A 149 12.11 -32.99 -2.55
CA ARG A 149 10.83 -32.31 -2.82
C ARG A 149 9.75 -33.28 -3.24
N SER A 150 8.50 -32.94 -2.97
CA SER A 150 7.35 -33.64 -3.53
C SER A 150 7.23 -33.37 -5.03
N SER A 151 6.42 -34.17 -5.72
CA SER A 151 6.03 -33.91 -7.12
C SER A 151 5.43 -32.51 -7.34
N ALA A 152 4.82 -31.94 -6.30
CA ALA A 152 4.29 -30.58 -6.33
C ALA A 152 5.35 -29.48 -6.09
N GLY A 153 6.59 -29.84 -5.73
CA GLY A 153 7.70 -28.91 -5.52
C GLY A 153 7.92 -28.48 -4.05
N PHE A 154 7.13 -28.98 -3.10
CA PHE A 154 7.30 -28.70 -1.66
C PHE A 154 8.46 -29.50 -1.08
N CYS A 155 9.28 -28.92 -0.20
CA CYS A 155 10.32 -29.69 0.48
C CYS A 155 9.67 -30.76 1.36
N ILE A 156 10.13 -31.99 1.19
CA ILE A 156 9.79 -33.11 2.06
C ILE A 156 10.88 -33.15 3.13
N ARG A 157 10.46 -33.23 4.39
CA ARG A 157 11.37 -33.45 5.50
C ARG A 157 11.31 -34.92 5.90
N THR A 158 12.47 -35.53 6.11
CA THR A 158 12.51 -36.84 6.77
C THR A 158 11.95 -36.73 8.18
N LYS A 159 10.82 -37.42 8.44
CA LYS A 159 10.12 -37.37 9.74
C LYS A 159 10.85 -38.22 10.78
N GLY A 160 10.83 -37.77 12.04
CA GLY A 160 11.30 -38.56 13.18
C GLY A 160 12.81 -38.42 13.43
N ASN A 161 13.42 -39.52 13.87
CA ASN A 161 14.84 -39.57 14.23
C ASN A 161 15.72 -39.63 12.96
N ARG A 162 16.69 -38.72 12.85
CA ARG A 162 17.60 -38.57 11.70
C ARG A 162 18.91 -39.37 11.87
N GLU A 163 18.94 -40.33 12.79
CA GLU A 163 20.13 -41.12 13.18
C GLU A 163 20.78 -41.95 12.05
N GLY A 164 20.15 -42.09 10.88
CA GLY A 164 20.73 -42.74 9.69
C GLY A 164 21.16 -41.79 8.57
N MET A 165 20.96 -40.47 8.74
CA MET A 165 21.35 -39.49 7.72
C MET A 165 22.76 -38.98 7.96
N THR A 166 23.48 -38.73 6.86
CA THR A 166 24.75 -37.98 6.94
C THR A 166 24.47 -36.57 7.43
N TRP A 167 25.43 -35.97 8.14
CA TRP A 167 25.31 -34.58 8.59
C TRP A 167 25.05 -33.63 7.40
N THR A 168 25.67 -33.91 6.25
CA THR A 168 25.47 -33.18 4.99
C THR A 168 24.02 -33.21 4.53
N ALA A 169 23.38 -34.39 4.49
CA ALA A 169 21.97 -34.51 4.11
C ALA A 169 21.04 -33.72 5.05
N ILE A 170 21.34 -33.72 6.35
CA ILE A 170 20.58 -32.95 7.35
C ILE A 170 20.70 -31.44 7.08
N GLN A 171 21.92 -30.96 6.82
CA GLN A 171 22.17 -29.55 6.50
C GLN A 171 21.44 -29.11 5.22
N PHE A 172 21.50 -29.93 4.15
CA PHE A 172 20.79 -29.61 2.91
C PHE A 172 19.27 -29.55 3.12
N GLU A 173 18.65 -30.54 3.79
CA GLU A 173 17.22 -30.49 4.10
C GLU A 173 16.82 -29.22 4.87
N ASP A 174 17.60 -28.86 5.90
CA ASP A 174 17.28 -27.71 6.76
C ASP A 174 17.49 -26.38 6.02
N MET A 175 18.54 -26.28 5.20
CA MET A 175 18.82 -25.11 4.34
C MET A 175 17.72 -24.91 3.30
N GLU A 176 17.25 -25.97 2.64
CA GLU A 176 16.17 -25.86 1.66
C GLU A 176 14.85 -25.43 2.29
N ARG A 177 14.56 -25.95 3.48
CA ARG A 177 13.39 -25.52 4.24
C ARG A 177 13.47 -24.04 4.59
N TYR A 178 14.65 -23.58 5.02
CA TYR A 178 14.87 -22.17 5.29
C TYR A 178 14.69 -21.32 4.02
N ALA A 179 15.27 -21.75 2.90
CA ALA A 179 15.10 -21.08 1.61
C ALA A 179 13.63 -21.00 1.17
N GLN A 180 12.84 -22.07 1.34
CA GLN A 180 11.40 -22.05 1.04
C GLN A 180 10.62 -21.09 1.95
N LYS A 181 10.92 -21.07 3.25
CA LYS A 181 10.31 -20.12 4.18
C LYS A 181 10.64 -18.69 3.79
N MET A 182 11.89 -18.44 3.42
CA MET A 182 12.34 -17.13 2.96
C MET A 182 11.65 -16.74 1.65
N GLU A 183 11.58 -17.64 0.66
CA GLU A 183 10.84 -17.43 -0.60
C GLU A 183 9.37 -17.10 -0.34
N HIS A 184 8.73 -17.79 0.61
CA HIS A 184 7.36 -17.49 1.01
C HIS A 184 7.22 -16.12 1.67
N HIS A 185 8.12 -15.78 2.59
CA HIS A 185 8.13 -14.48 3.26
C HIS A 185 8.32 -13.33 2.27
N LEU A 186 9.31 -13.43 1.39
CA LEU A 186 9.56 -12.44 0.32
C LEU A 186 8.35 -12.30 -0.60
N ARG A 187 7.62 -13.39 -0.89
CA ARG A 187 6.39 -13.32 -1.68
C ARG A 187 5.27 -12.56 -0.96
N LEU A 188 5.17 -12.66 0.37
CA LEU A 188 4.22 -11.88 1.14
C LEU A 188 4.63 -10.40 1.17
N GLU A 189 5.89 -10.11 1.48
CA GLU A 189 6.42 -8.73 1.47
C GLU A 189 6.26 -8.07 0.10
N MET A 190 6.39 -8.84 -0.99
CA MET A 190 6.15 -8.36 -2.35
C MET A 190 4.71 -7.87 -2.53
N LYS A 191 3.72 -8.59 -2.01
CA LYS A 191 2.30 -8.18 -2.06
C LYS A 191 2.06 -6.92 -1.22
N ASP A 192 2.67 -6.85 -0.04
CA ASP A 192 2.53 -5.68 0.84
C ASP A 192 3.15 -4.43 0.20
N CYS A 193 4.30 -4.59 -0.46
CA CYS A 193 4.95 -3.53 -1.22
C CYS A 193 4.09 -3.04 -2.39
N ASP A 194 3.41 -3.94 -3.11
CA ASP A 194 2.51 -3.57 -4.21
C ASP A 194 1.31 -2.76 -3.68
N LEU A 195 0.76 -3.15 -2.53
CA LEU A 195 -0.33 -2.43 -1.85
C LEU A 195 0.12 -1.03 -1.38
N ILE A 196 1.29 -0.93 -0.75
CA ILE A 196 1.84 0.35 -0.30
C ILE A 196 2.04 1.30 -1.49
N LYS A 197 2.56 0.79 -2.61
CA LYS A 197 2.74 1.58 -3.83
C LYS A 197 1.41 2.09 -4.38
N GLN A 198 0.37 1.25 -4.39
CA GLN A 198 -0.96 1.65 -4.80
C GLN A 198 -1.50 2.80 -3.91
N ILE A 199 -1.43 2.63 -2.59
CA ILE A 199 -1.89 3.65 -1.63
C ILE A 199 -1.14 4.98 -1.84
N LEU A 200 0.17 4.92 -2.06
CA LEU A 200 0.97 6.12 -2.34
C LEU A 200 0.55 6.82 -3.64
N GLN A 201 0.27 6.07 -4.70
CA GLN A 201 -0.23 6.64 -5.96
C GLN A 201 -1.58 7.33 -5.76
N GLU A 202 -2.52 6.68 -5.08
CA GLU A 202 -3.84 7.24 -4.77
C GLU A 202 -3.75 8.49 -3.88
N ASN A 203 -2.89 8.46 -2.86
CA ASN A 203 -2.68 9.61 -1.98
C ASN A 203 -2.02 10.79 -2.70
N ASN A 204 -1.08 10.53 -3.61
CA ASN A 204 -0.46 11.57 -4.42
C ASN A 204 -1.50 12.24 -5.33
N LEU A 205 -2.39 11.46 -5.96
CA LEU A 205 -3.45 12.01 -6.80
C LEU A 205 -4.37 12.93 -5.97
N LYS A 206 -4.85 12.46 -4.81
CA LYS A 206 -5.67 13.26 -3.89
C LYS A 206 -4.96 14.53 -3.42
N TYR A 207 -3.65 14.46 -3.18
CA TYR A 207 -2.87 15.62 -2.79
C TYR A 207 -2.88 16.70 -3.88
N TYR A 208 -2.74 16.33 -5.15
CA TYR A 208 -2.79 17.29 -6.26
C TYR A 208 -4.19 17.90 -6.43
N GLU A 209 -5.25 17.10 -6.32
CA GLU A 209 -6.63 17.60 -6.36
C GLU A 209 -6.91 18.60 -5.23
N MET A 210 -6.53 18.27 -4.00
CA MET A 210 -6.69 19.18 -2.86
C MET A 210 -5.84 20.45 -3.01
N LYS A 211 -4.65 20.34 -3.62
CA LYS A 211 -3.79 21.50 -3.87
C LYS A 211 -4.42 22.44 -4.90
N GLU A 212 -4.99 21.91 -5.97
CA GLU A 212 -5.70 22.68 -6.99
C GLU A 212 -6.91 23.41 -6.37
N GLN A 213 -7.75 22.71 -5.60
CA GLN A 213 -8.88 23.32 -4.88
C GLN A 213 -8.44 24.43 -3.92
N ARG A 214 -7.32 24.24 -3.21
CA ARG A 214 -6.77 25.28 -2.34
C ARG A 214 -6.37 26.52 -3.15
N ASP A 215 -5.68 26.34 -4.27
CA ASP A 215 -5.22 27.44 -5.12
C ASP A 215 -6.41 28.23 -5.71
N GLU A 216 -7.51 27.55 -6.05
CA GLU A 216 -8.78 28.18 -6.46
C GLU A 216 -9.42 29.02 -5.33
N LEU A 217 -9.52 28.44 -4.13
CA LEU A 217 -10.08 29.15 -2.97
C LEU A 217 -9.22 30.35 -2.55
N ASP A 218 -7.90 30.23 -2.62
CA ASP A 218 -6.98 31.33 -2.34
C ASP A 218 -7.18 32.48 -3.33
N ALA A 219 -7.38 32.17 -4.61
CA ALA A 219 -7.70 33.18 -5.64
C ALA A 219 -9.06 33.86 -5.37
N GLU A 220 -10.08 33.10 -4.97
CA GLU A 220 -11.39 33.65 -4.60
C GLU A 220 -11.29 34.56 -3.37
N VAL A 221 -10.54 34.17 -2.35
CA VAL A 221 -10.31 34.99 -1.15
C VAL A 221 -9.62 36.31 -1.49
N VAL A 222 -8.64 36.30 -2.41
CA VAL A 222 -7.99 37.53 -2.88
C VAL A 222 -9.01 38.43 -3.60
N GLN A 223 -9.83 37.86 -4.48
CA GLN A 223 -10.86 38.60 -5.20
C GLN A 223 -11.88 39.24 -4.25
N LEU A 224 -12.40 38.46 -3.29
CA LEU A 224 -13.36 38.93 -2.29
C LEU A 224 -12.78 40.04 -1.40
N LYS A 225 -11.49 39.97 -1.05
CA LYS A 225 -10.81 41.05 -0.32
C LYS A 225 -10.79 42.34 -1.13
N THR A 226 -10.40 42.25 -2.40
CA THR A 226 -10.37 43.41 -3.30
C THR A 226 -11.74 44.03 -3.49
N ASP A 227 -12.80 43.22 -3.62
CA ASP A 227 -14.15 43.74 -3.79
C ASP A 227 -14.70 44.34 -2.48
N ASN A 228 -14.35 43.78 -1.32
CA ASN A 228 -14.69 44.37 -0.02
C ASN A 228 -14.01 45.74 0.17
N GLU A 229 -12.74 45.87 -0.20
CA GLU A 229 -12.03 47.17 -0.17
C GLU A 229 -12.74 48.23 -1.03
N LYS A 230 -13.15 47.87 -2.26
CA LYS A 230 -13.92 48.78 -3.12
C LYS A 230 -15.24 49.19 -2.50
N LEU A 231 -15.96 48.25 -1.90
CA LEU A 231 -17.24 48.53 -1.23
C LEU A 231 -17.05 49.42 0.00
N GLN A 232 -15.96 49.24 0.76
CA GLN A 232 -15.62 50.13 1.87
C GLN A 232 -15.35 51.56 1.39
N ASP A 233 -14.60 51.72 0.29
CA ASP A 233 -14.34 53.02 -0.32
C ASP A 233 -15.63 53.70 -0.82
N GLU A 234 -16.53 52.95 -1.45
CA GLU A 234 -17.84 53.45 -1.87
C GLU A 234 -18.70 53.86 -0.69
N THR A 235 -18.74 53.05 0.36
CA THR A 235 -19.47 53.34 1.59
C THR A 235 -18.94 54.61 2.25
N PHE A 236 -17.62 54.79 2.30
CA PHE A 236 -16.99 55.99 2.82
C PHE A 236 -17.38 57.24 2.01
N LYS A 237 -17.36 57.15 0.67
CA LYS A 237 -17.80 58.25 -0.21
C LYS A 237 -19.28 58.60 0.03
N GLN A 238 -20.15 57.61 0.15
CA GLN A 238 -21.57 57.83 0.42
C GLN A 238 -21.79 58.49 1.79
N GLN A 239 -21.09 58.05 2.84
CA GLN A 239 -21.16 58.68 4.16
C GLN A 239 -20.71 60.16 4.12
N ALA A 240 -19.65 60.48 3.39
CA ALA A 240 -19.20 61.86 3.21
C ALA A 240 -20.27 62.74 2.53
N ILE A 241 -20.94 62.21 1.49
CA ILE A 241 -22.05 62.91 0.81
C ILE A 241 -23.21 63.14 1.77
N ILE A 242 -23.61 62.13 2.53
CA ILE A 242 -24.71 62.23 3.51
C ILE A 242 -24.41 63.33 4.53
N LEU A 243 -23.18 63.36 5.09
CA LEU A 243 -22.76 64.38 6.04
C LEU A 243 -22.79 65.79 5.43
N ALA A 244 -22.34 65.94 4.19
CA ALA A 244 -22.39 67.22 3.49
C ALA A 244 -23.84 67.71 3.28
N LEU A 245 -24.74 66.81 2.87
CA LEU A 245 -26.17 67.12 2.72
C LEU A 245 -26.82 67.47 4.06
N GLN A 246 -26.51 66.74 5.13
CA GLN A 246 -27.00 67.06 6.48
C GLN A 246 -26.55 68.45 6.94
N ALA A 247 -25.30 68.82 6.67
CA ALA A 247 -24.78 70.16 6.98
C ALA A 247 -25.50 71.26 6.16
N GLN A 248 -25.77 71.01 4.87
CA GLN A 248 -26.55 71.93 4.03
C GLN A 248 -27.99 72.10 4.53
N CYS A 249 -28.66 70.99 4.86
CA CYS A 249 -30.00 71.03 5.45
C CYS A 249 -30.01 71.82 6.77
N ALA A 250 -29.05 71.59 7.67
CA ALA A 250 -28.93 72.32 8.93
C ALA A 250 -28.70 73.83 8.73
N HIS A 251 -27.94 74.22 7.70
CA HIS A 251 -27.74 75.61 7.34
C HIS A 251 -29.04 76.26 6.81
N LEU A 252 -29.76 75.58 5.93
CA LEU A 252 -31.04 76.07 5.38
C LEU A 252 -32.10 76.24 6.48
N VAL A 253 -32.19 75.29 7.43
CA VAL A 253 -33.11 75.40 8.57
C VAL A 253 -32.84 76.65 9.41
N LYS A 254 -31.58 77.05 9.59
CA LYS A 254 -31.21 78.30 10.30
C LYS A 254 -31.59 79.58 9.56
N GLN A 255 -31.83 79.51 8.25
CA GLN A 255 -32.23 80.65 7.42
C GLN A 255 -33.75 80.86 7.36
N ILE A 256 -34.53 79.91 7.87
CA ILE A 256 -35.98 80.09 8.02
C ILE A 256 -36.20 80.99 9.25
N PRO A 257 -36.79 82.19 9.10
CA PRO A 257 -37.10 83.04 10.25
C PRO A 257 -38.07 82.27 11.16
N SER A 258 -37.72 82.15 12.44
CA SER A 258 -38.58 81.55 13.45
C SER A 258 -39.92 82.28 13.45
N SER A 259 -40.98 81.58 13.05
CA SER A 259 -42.34 82.05 13.32
C SER A 259 -42.51 82.22 14.84
N PRO A 260 -43.26 83.22 15.32
CA PRO A 260 -43.42 83.45 16.76
C PRO A 260 -43.91 82.19 17.46
N PRO A 261 -43.45 81.92 18.70
CA PRO A 261 -43.92 80.75 19.43
C PRO A 261 -45.43 80.89 19.65
N HIS A 262 -46.22 80.00 19.05
CA HIS A 262 -47.56 79.74 19.53
C HIS A 262 -47.45 79.15 20.94
N PRO A 263 -48.30 79.56 21.90
CA PRO A 263 -48.25 79.07 23.26
C PRO A 263 -48.45 77.55 23.26
N VAL A 264 -47.42 76.83 23.67
CA VAL A 264 -47.48 75.38 23.90
C VAL A 264 -48.38 75.17 25.12
N THR A 265 -49.54 74.58 24.88
CA THR A 265 -50.44 74.07 25.91
C THR A 265 -49.69 73.02 26.73
N GLN A 266 -49.77 73.11 28.06
CA GLN A 266 -49.06 72.28 29.05
C GLN A 266 -49.33 70.76 28.96
N GLU A 267 -50.18 70.30 28.04
CA GLU A 267 -50.51 68.89 27.86
C GLU A 267 -49.41 68.08 27.14
N ALA A 268 -48.65 68.70 26.24
CA ALA A 268 -47.64 67.98 25.45
C ALA A 268 -46.37 67.60 26.24
N GLN A 269 -46.05 68.33 27.32
CA GLN A 269 -44.88 68.02 28.16
C GLN A 269 -45.12 66.83 29.12
N MET A 270 -46.38 66.51 29.45
CA MET A 270 -46.70 65.35 30.28
C MET A 270 -46.69 64.01 29.52
N GLU A 271 -46.91 64.02 28.20
CA GLU A 271 -46.89 62.77 27.41
C GLU A 271 -45.47 62.29 27.10
N GLU A 272 -44.52 63.20 26.88
CA GLU A 272 -43.13 62.85 26.57
C GLU A 272 -42.39 62.29 27.81
N GLU A 273 -42.65 62.82 29.01
CA GLU A 273 -42.07 62.29 30.26
C GLU A 273 -42.66 60.91 30.64
N ASN A 274 -43.92 60.64 30.28
CA ASN A 274 -44.55 59.34 30.53
C ASN A 274 -44.06 58.25 29.56
N ASN A 275 -43.72 58.59 28.32
CA ASN A 275 -43.14 57.63 27.37
C ASN A 275 -41.70 57.24 27.73
N LEU A 276 -40.91 58.15 28.32
CA LEU A 276 -39.57 57.84 28.80
C LEU A 276 -39.59 56.88 30.01
N LYS A 277 -40.59 56.97 30.89
CA LYS A 277 -40.76 56.06 32.04
C LYS A 277 -41.21 54.65 31.65
N ARG A 278 -41.97 54.48 30.56
CA ARG A 278 -42.38 53.15 30.08
C ARG A 278 -41.22 52.35 29.47
N LYS A 279 -40.32 53.01 28.76
CA LYS A 279 -39.20 52.35 28.06
C LYS A 279 -38.11 51.81 28.99
N ALA A 280 -37.99 52.35 30.21
CA ALA A 280 -37.02 51.88 31.21
C ALA A 280 -37.48 50.64 32.00
N THR A 281 -38.71 50.13 31.78
CA THR A 281 -39.26 48.99 32.55
C THR A 281 -39.23 47.66 31.78
N GLU A 282 -38.89 47.65 30.48
CA GLU A 282 -38.88 46.42 29.66
C GLU A 282 -37.48 45.78 29.50
N GLU A 283 -36.39 46.44 29.90
CA GLU A 283 -35.04 45.87 29.89
C GLU A 283 -34.73 45.18 31.24
N GLY A 284 -35.36 44.03 31.47
CA GLY A 284 -35.16 43.29 32.72
C GLY A 284 -35.60 41.83 32.69
N SER A 285 -34.97 40.97 31.89
CA SER A 285 -34.58 39.61 32.32
C SER A 285 -33.91 38.76 31.22
N PRO A 286 -33.09 37.75 31.59
CA PRO A 286 -32.03 37.17 30.77
C PRO A 286 -32.45 35.87 30.07
N LEU A 287 -31.89 35.62 28.89
CA LEU A 287 -31.95 34.31 28.24
C LEU A 287 -30.55 33.71 28.11
N SER A 288 -30.34 32.70 28.95
CA SER A 288 -29.34 31.64 28.85
C SER A 288 -29.45 30.92 27.51
N HIS A 289 -28.32 30.69 26.82
CA HIS A 289 -28.15 29.43 26.12
C HIS A 289 -26.69 28.97 26.02
N ASP A 290 -26.56 27.70 26.38
CA ASP A 290 -25.43 26.79 26.43
C ASP A 290 -24.90 26.44 25.03
N GLY A 291 -23.61 26.08 24.91
CA GLY A 291 -23.00 25.76 23.62
C GLY A 291 -21.59 25.19 23.73
N ALA A 292 -21.50 23.96 24.23
CA ALA A 292 -20.28 23.17 24.32
C ALA A 292 -19.62 22.90 22.95
N VAL A 293 -18.31 23.10 22.85
CA VAL A 293 -17.47 22.58 21.75
C VAL A 293 -16.43 21.61 22.32
N LYS A 294 -16.66 20.32 22.10
CA LYS A 294 -15.65 19.26 22.22
C LYS A 294 -14.69 19.36 21.03
N ARG A 295 -13.39 19.49 21.28
CA ARG A 295 -12.35 19.16 20.30
C ARG A 295 -11.85 17.73 20.58
N ARG A 296 -11.87 16.91 19.54
CA ARG A 296 -10.99 15.74 19.38
C ARG A 296 -9.81 16.17 18.54
#